data_AF-A0AAD9CZX2-F1
#
_entry.id   AF-A0AAD9CZX2-F1
#
_cell.length_a   1.000
_cell.length_b   1.000
_cell.length_c   1.000
_cell.angle_alpha   90.00
_cell.angle_beta   90.00
_cell.angle_gamma   90.00
#
_symmetry.space_group_name_H-M   'P 1'
#
loop_
_entity.id
_entity.type
_entity.pdbx_description
1 polymer ?
#
loop_
_entity_poly.entity_id
_entity_poly.type
_entity_poly.pdbx_seq_one_letter_code
_entity_poly.pdbx_strand_id
1 'polypeptide(L)'
;MTKITEAEKPAPDTFLDRSSGREGSIRAGLVETSHREKIKTRPDNPSSSVQPVDDPESLYIATLPIEPATRLRVSPRTLGVVHLMYPDAQTKPRNITWDDFVHALYDAGFVASNNGGSAVRFGRGSGGDSGDKGAIIFHKPHPVLKIDPVMLHGMGRRLTKWFGWSRDSFAA
;
A
#
# COMPACT_ATOMS: atom_id res chain seq x y z
N MET A 1 -89.75 -9.37 5.74
CA MET A 1 -89.44 -8.11 6.46
C MET A 1 -87.92 -8.07 6.63
N THR A 2 -87.17 -7.31 5.81
CA THR A 2 -86.55 -5.99 6.14
C THR A 2 -85.54 -6.08 7.31
N LYS A 3 -84.27 -5.63 7.30
CA LYS A 3 -83.43 -4.74 6.47
C LYS A 3 -81.91 -5.02 6.72
N ILE A 4 -81.13 -4.64 5.71
CA ILE A 4 -79.74 -4.11 5.60
C ILE A 4 -79.11 -3.33 6.79
N THR A 5 -77.79 -3.08 6.63
CA THR A 5 -76.85 -2.03 7.14
C THR A 5 -75.90 -2.41 8.29
N GLU A 6 -74.70 -1.87 8.44
CA GLU A 6 -73.55 -1.39 7.62
C GLU A 6 -72.53 -0.83 8.65
N ALA A 7 -71.24 -0.95 8.35
CA ALA A 7 -70.03 -0.25 8.84
C ALA A 7 -69.97 0.43 10.24
N GLU A 8 -68.78 0.34 10.88
CA GLU A 8 -67.86 1.50 11.03
C GLU A 8 -66.65 1.13 11.91
N LYS A 9 -65.45 1.56 11.48
CA LYS A 9 -64.21 1.60 12.26
C LYS A 9 -64.01 3.01 12.81
N PRO A 10 -63.55 3.17 14.07
CA PRO A 10 -62.44 4.10 14.29
C PRO A 10 -61.35 3.55 15.24
N ALA A 11 -60.10 3.86 14.91
CA ALA A 11 -58.94 3.86 15.83
C ALA A 11 -58.99 5.13 16.73
N PRO A 12 -58.01 5.47 17.59
CA PRO A 12 -56.80 4.75 18.00
C PRO A 12 -56.62 4.66 19.53
N ASP A 13 -56.02 3.55 19.99
CA ASP A 13 -55.61 3.44 21.40
C ASP A 13 -54.22 4.04 21.60
N THR A 14 -54.12 4.89 22.61
CA THR A 14 -53.02 5.79 22.89
C THR A 14 -52.02 5.08 23.80
N PHE A 15 -50.76 4.91 23.40
CA PHE A 15 -49.70 4.62 24.37
C PHE A 15 -48.36 5.24 23.96
N LEU A 16 -47.69 5.76 24.98
CA LEU A 16 -46.75 6.87 24.99
C LEU A 16 -45.50 6.74 24.09
N ASP A 17 -45.19 7.85 23.43
CA ASP A 17 -43.85 8.25 23.00
C ASP A 17 -42.93 8.38 24.20
N ARG A 18 -41.82 7.63 24.20
CA ARG A 18 -40.67 7.91 25.07
C ARG A 18 -39.47 8.22 24.21
N SER A 19 -39.47 9.43 23.66
CA SER A 19 -38.29 10.15 23.26
C SER A 19 -37.40 10.40 24.50
N SER A 20 -36.22 9.77 24.55
CA SER A 20 -35.15 10.20 25.45
C SER A 20 -34.14 10.99 24.66
N GLY A 21 -34.45 12.28 24.46
CA GLY A 21 -33.45 13.28 24.11
C GLY A 21 -32.41 13.40 25.23
N ARG A 22 -31.13 13.32 24.87
CA ARG A 22 -30.03 13.79 25.72
C ARG A 22 -29.24 14.78 24.88
N GLU A 23 -29.59 16.05 25.03
CA GLU A 23 -28.79 17.17 24.57
C GLU A 23 -27.90 17.68 25.71
N GLY A 24 -26.70 18.13 25.33
CA GLY A 24 -26.01 19.22 26.00
C GLY A 24 -24.92 18.85 27.02
N SER A 25 -23.67 18.85 26.59
CA SER A 25 -22.66 19.85 27.04
C SER A 25 -21.25 19.36 26.67
N ILE A 26 -20.79 19.72 25.47
CA ILE A 26 -19.40 19.51 25.06
C ILE A 26 -18.62 20.74 25.52
N ARG A 27 -17.83 20.59 26.58
CA ARG A 27 -16.85 21.60 26.99
C ARG A 27 -15.79 21.72 25.91
N ALA A 28 -15.65 22.92 25.34
CA ALA A 28 -14.58 23.30 24.45
C ALA A 28 -13.24 23.27 25.19
N GLY A 29 -12.45 22.22 24.97
CA GLY A 29 -11.04 22.16 25.30
C GLY A 29 -10.22 22.42 24.04
N LEU A 30 -9.88 23.69 23.80
CA LEU A 30 -8.90 24.10 22.80
C LEU A 30 -7.52 23.64 23.28
N VAL A 31 -7.11 22.43 22.89
CA VAL A 31 -5.70 22.03 22.94
C VAL A 31 -5.08 22.46 21.61
N GLU A 32 -4.40 23.60 21.68
CA GLU A 32 -3.53 24.14 20.65
C GLU A 32 -2.33 23.19 20.49
N THR A 33 -2.44 22.23 19.57
CA THR A 33 -1.28 21.44 19.17
C THR A 33 -0.41 22.30 18.26
N SER A 34 0.70 22.78 18.81
CA SER A 34 1.77 23.48 18.08
C SER A 34 2.12 22.75 16.78
N HIS A 35 1.96 23.46 15.67
CA HIS A 35 2.34 23.02 14.34
C HIS A 35 3.87 22.98 14.30
N ARG A 36 4.45 21.77 14.34
CA ARG A 36 5.89 21.61 14.09
C ARG A 36 6.14 21.85 12.61
N GLU A 37 6.52 23.08 12.29
CA GLU A 37 6.95 23.47 10.95
C GLU A 37 8.23 22.70 10.60
N LYS A 38 8.10 21.70 9.72
CA LYS A 38 9.25 20.97 9.19
C LYS A 38 9.90 21.83 8.11
N ILE A 39 10.84 22.66 8.55
CA ILE A 39 11.78 23.36 7.67
C ILE A 39 12.56 22.32 6.86
N LYS A 40 12.36 22.32 5.54
CA LYS A 40 13.10 21.50 4.58
C LYS A 40 14.47 22.15 4.35
N THR A 41 15.52 21.63 4.99
CA THR A 41 16.89 22.10 4.71
C THR A 41 17.36 21.49 3.39
N ARG A 42 17.25 22.26 2.30
CA ARG A 42 17.92 21.97 1.02
C ARG A 42 19.11 22.94 0.93
N PRO A 43 20.36 22.47 0.86
CA PRO A 43 21.45 23.34 0.45
C PRO A 43 21.39 23.53 -1.07
N ASP A 44 21.22 24.78 -1.48
CA ASP A 44 21.64 25.29 -2.78
C ASP A 44 23.14 25.56 -2.73
N ASN A 45 23.90 25.09 -3.72
CA ASN A 45 25.14 25.76 -4.11
C ASN A 45 25.46 25.47 -5.59
N PRO A 46 25.97 26.47 -6.35
CA PRO A 46 25.81 26.59 -7.78
C PRO A 46 26.92 25.95 -8.62
N SER A 47 26.65 25.87 -9.92
CA SER A 47 27.57 25.54 -11.02
C SER A 47 28.96 26.14 -10.86
N SER A 48 29.96 25.36 -11.25
CA SER A 48 31.15 25.87 -11.93
C SER A 48 31.57 24.91 -13.03
N SER A 49 32.12 25.51 -14.07
CA SER A 49 32.17 25.10 -15.47
C SER A 49 33.64 24.92 -15.86
N VAL A 50 33.95 23.82 -16.60
CA VAL A 50 34.92 23.73 -17.74
C VAL A 50 36.43 23.93 -17.40
N GLN A 51 37.47 23.23 -17.88
CA GLN A 51 37.82 22.07 -18.74
C GLN A 51 39.36 21.80 -18.46
N PRO A 52 40.19 21.22 -19.36
CA PRO A 52 40.60 19.82 -19.47
C PRO A 52 42.12 19.60 -19.21
N VAL A 53 42.54 18.40 -18.81
CA VAL A 53 43.95 17.98 -18.95
C VAL A 53 44.02 16.54 -19.45
N ASP A 54 44.72 16.38 -20.57
CA ASP A 54 45.07 15.14 -21.25
C ASP A 54 45.88 14.19 -20.35
N ASP A 55 45.52 12.90 -20.35
CA ASP A 55 46.48 11.79 -20.40
C ASP A 55 45.76 10.44 -20.62
N PRO A 56 46.09 9.66 -21.68
CA PRO A 56 45.42 8.40 -21.98
C PRO A 56 46.17 7.20 -21.40
N GLU A 57 45.90 6.83 -20.15
CA GLU A 57 46.42 5.59 -19.57
C GLU A 57 45.29 4.66 -19.08
N SER A 58 44.94 3.73 -19.97
CA SER A 58 44.55 2.34 -19.69
C SER A 58 43.80 2.08 -18.37
N LEU A 59 42.48 2.33 -18.37
CA LEU A 59 41.59 1.72 -17.38
C LEU A 59 41.03 0.41 -17.94
N TYR A 60 41.75 -0.66 -17.62
CA TYR A 60 41.27 -2.03 -17.64
C TYR A 60 39.91 -2.08 -16.93
N ILE A 61 38.82 -2.21 -17.69
CA ILE A 61 37.52 -2.56 -17.11
C ILE A 61 37.68 -4.01 -16.65
N ALA A 62 38.05 -4.21 -15.38
CA ALA A 62 37.97 -5.50 -14.72
C ALA A 62 36.50 -5.93 -14.78
N THR A 63 36.18 -6.74 -15.78
CA THR A 63 34.87 -7.38 -15.92
C THR A 63 34.83 -8.45 -14.85
N LEU A 64 34.38 -8.06 -13.66
CA LEU A 64 34.00 -9.02 -12.62
C LEU A 64 32.83 -9.83 -13.18
N PRO A 65 32.87 -11.17 -13.14
CA PRO A 65 31.74 -12.01 -13.51
C PRO A 65 30.53 -11.59 -12.67
N ILE A 66 29.46 -11.17 -13.33
CA ILE A 66 28.16 -10.93 -12.68
C ILE A 66 27.64 -12.31 -12.28
N GLU A 67 27.91 -12.72 -11.05
CA GLU A 67 27.27 -13.89 -10.43
C GLU A 67 25.76 -13.74 -10.62
N PRO A 68 25.07 -14.73 -11.23
CA PRO A 68 23.66 -14.59 -11.51
C PRO A 68 22.90 -14.46 -10.19
N ALA A 69 22.33 -13.28 -9.94
CA ALA A 69 21.51 -13.03 -8.78
C ALA A 69 20.46 -14.14 -8.65
N THR A 70 20.46 -14.85 -7.52
CA THR A 70 19.51 -15.94 -7.26
C THR A 70 18.08 -15.39 -7.30
N ARG A 71 17.33 -15.73 -8.35
CA ARG A 71 15.94 -15.28 -8.53
C ARG A 71 15.00 -16.08 -7.63
N LEU A 72 14.04 -15.40 -7.03
CA LEU A 72 13.00 -16.01 -6.21
C LEU A 72 11.97 -16.71 -7.11
N ARG A 73 11.80 -18.02 -6.92
CA ARG A 73 10.79 -18.80 -7.63
C ARG A 73 9.40 -18.50 -7.05
N VAL A 74 8.48 -18.10 -7.91
CA VAL A 74 7.10 -17.71 -7.56
C VAL A 74 6.11 -18.27 -8.58
N SER A 75 4.81 -18.26 -8.26
CA SER A 75 3.80 -18.69 -9.22
C SER A 75 3.74 -17.78 -10.46
N PRO A 76 3.29 -18.28 -11.63
CA PRO A 76 3.08 -17.46 -12.83
C PRO A 76 2.13 -16.27 -12.58
N ARG A 77 1.14 -16.44 -11.69
CA ARG A 77 0.22 -15.37 -11.28
C ARG A 77 0.98 -14.24 -10.58
N THR A 78 1.83 -14.60 -9.62
CA THR A 78 2.68 -13.65 -8.89
C THR A 78 3.66 -12.95 -9.82
N LEU A 79 4.26 -13.67 -10.77
CA LEU A 79 5.13 -13.07 -11.78
C LEU A 79 4.37 -12.03 -12.62
N GLY A 80 3.11 -12.29 -12.97
CA GLY A 80 2.24 -11.32 -13.63
C GLY A 80 2.04 -10.04 -12.81
N VAL A 81 1.87 -10.15 -11.49
CA VAL A 81 1.78 -8.98 -10.58
C VAL A 81 3.11 -8.23 -10.51
N VAL A 82 4.23 -8.95 -10.41
CA VAL A 82 5.59 -8.36 -10.40
C VAL A 82 5.85 -7.57 -11.68
N HIS A 83 5.45 -8.10 -12.84
CA HIS A 83 5.60 -7.38 -14.11
C HIS A 83 4.78 -6.09 -14.16
N LEU A 84 3.57 -6.08 -13.58
CA LEU A 84 2.78 -4.86 -13.44
C LEU A 84 3.38 -3.88 -12.43
N MET A 85 4.06 -4.38 -11.40
CA MET A 85 4.73 -3.58 -10.37
C MET A 85 6.01 -2.92 -10.88
N TYR A 86 6.75 -3.61 -11.76
CA TYR A 86 7.97 -3.16 -12.41
C TYR A 86 7.80 -3.23 -13.94
N PRO A 87 7.04 -2.30 -14.54
CA PRO A 87 6.70 -2.36 -15.96
C PRO A 87 7.92 -2.13 -16.86
N ASP A 88 7.87 -2.77 -18.02
CA ASP A 88 8.73 -2.49 -19.19
C ASP A 88 7.89 -1.86 -20.31
N ALA A 89 8.49 -1.64 -21.48
CA ALA A 89 7.81 -1.06 -22.64
C ALA A 89 6.61 -1.88 -23.16
N GLN A 90 6.55 -3.18 -22.85
CA GLN A 90 5.48 -4.08 -23.31
C GLN A 90 4.39 -4.30 -22.24
N THR A 91 4.65 -3.87 -21.01
CA THR A 91 3.74 -4.07 -19.89
C THR A 91 2.53 -3.15 -20.02
N LYS A 92 1.35 -3.72 -20.23
CA LYS A 92 0.09 -2.97 -20.26
C LYS A 92 -0.38 -2.69 -18.83
N PRO A 93 -0.50 -1.41 -18.42
CA PRO A 93 -0.94 -1.07 -17.07
C PRO A 93 -2.39 -1.51 -16.86
N ARG A 94 -2.68 -2.11 -15.70
CA ARG A 94 -4.03 -2.47 -15.28
C ARG A 94 -4.15 -2.47 -13.76
N ASN A 95 -5.38 -2.32 -13.29
CA ASN A 95 -5.69 -2.47 -11.86
C ASN A 95 -5.53 -3.93 -11.45
N ILE A 96 -5.11 -4.16 -10.21
CA ILE A 96 -5.12 -5.48 -9.56
C ILE A 96 -5.97 -5.42 -8.30
N THR A 97 -6.40 -6.58 -7.81
CA THR A 97 -7.07 -6.64 -6.50
C THR A 97 -6.04 -6.50 -5.38
N TRP A 98 -6.47 -6.03 -4.22
CA TRP A 98 -5.64 -6.07 -3.02
C TRP A 98 -5.16 -7.49 -2.69
N ASP A 99 -6.04 -8.48 -2.88
CA ASP A 99 -5.73 -9.87 -2.57
C ASP A 99 -4.68 -10.45 -3.53
N ASP A 100 -4.69 -10.09 -4.83
CA ASP A 100 -3.61 -10.44 -5.76
C ASP A 100 -2.25 -9.93 -5.27
N PHE A 101 -2.20 -8.71 -4.75
CA PHE A 101 -0.98 -8.14 -4.19
C PHE A 101 -0.54 -8.87 -2.92
N VAL A 102 -1.46 -9.17 -2.01
CA VAL A 102 -1.17 -9.95 -0.79
C VAL A 102 -0.62 -11.33 -1.16
N HIS A 103 -1.26 -12.03 -2.10
CA HIS A 103 -0.81 -13.33 -2.60
C HIS A 103 0.57 -13.25 -3.24
N ALA A 104 0.84 -12.20 -4.03
CA ALA A 104 2.16 -12.01 -4.63
C ALA A 104 3.27 -11.85 -3.58
N LEU A 105 3.00 -11.10 -2.50
CA LEU A 105 3.95 -10.97 -1.39
C LEU A 105 4.08 -12.27 -0.59
N TYR A 106 2.97 -13.02 -0.43
CA TYR A 106 2.98 -14.32 0.23
C TYR A 106 3.83 -15.36 -0.50
N ASP A 107 3.62 -15.50 -1.81
CA ASP A 107 4.43 -16.36 -2.68
C ASP A 107 5.91 -15.99 -2.62
N ALA A 108 6.21 -14.71 -2.40
CA ALA A 108 7.56 -14.20 -2.24
C ALA A 108 8.14 -14.35 -0.82
N GLY A 109 7.46 -15.07 0.08
CA GLY A 109 7.92 -15.41 1.42
C GLY A 109 7.54 -14.43 2.53
N PHE A 110 6.63 -13.48 2.27
CA PHE A 110 6.07 -12.63 3.32
C PHE A 110 4.82 -13.25 3.96
N VAL A 111 4.56 -12.88 5.20
CA VAL A 111 3.32 -13.18 5.92
C VAL A 111 2.60 -11.86 6.18
N ALA A 112 1.36 -11.78 5.74
CA ALA A 112 0.49 -10.62 5.98
C ALA A 112 -0.18 -10.74 7.35
N SER A 113 -0.17 -9.66 8.11
CA SER A 113 -0.82 -9.54 9.42
C SER A 113 -1.52 -8.18 9.54
N ASN A 114 -2.68 -8.15 10.20
CA ASN A 114 -3.39 -6.91 10.47
C ASN A 114 -2.56 -6.05 11.44
N ASN A 115 -2.36 -4.77 11.11
CA ASN A 115 -1.62 -3.80 11.92
C ASN A 115 -2.52 -2.63 12.36
N GLY A 116 -3.84 -2.85 12.39
CA GLY A 116 -4.84 -1.87 12.82
C GLY A 116 -5.48 -1.14 11.65
N GLY A 117 -6.81 -0.96 11.71
CA GLY A 117 -7.58 -0.30 10.65
C GLY A 117 -7.34 -0.96 9.28
N SER A 118 -6.97 -0.17 8.27
CA SER A 118 -6.61 -0.64 6.94
C SER A 118 -5.10 -0.94 6.78
N ALA A 119 -4.29 -0.80 7.83
CA ALA A 119 -2.85 -1.07 7.74
C ALA A 119 -2.57 -2.58 7.81
N VAL A 120 -1.81 -3.09 6.85
CA VAL A 120 -1.38 -4.49 6.77
C VAL A 120 0.14 -4.54 6.80
N ARG A 121 0.68 -5.29 7.76
CA ARG A 121 2.12 -5.55 7.92
C ARG A 121 2.48 -6.82 7.18
N PHE A 122 3.50 -6.74 6.35
CA PHE A 122 4.14 -7.86 5.67
C PHE A 122 5.53 -8.07 6.28
N GLY A 123 5.76 -9.21 6.94
CA GLY A 123 7.07 -9.58 7.48
C GLY A 123 7.51 -10.95 6.95
N ARG A 124 8.81 -11.20 6.88
CA ARG A 124 9.33 -12.54 6.55
C ARG A 124 9.04 -13.47 7.74
N GLY A 125 8.50 -14.66 7.48
CA GLY A 125 8.23 -15.64 8.53
C GLY A 125 9.51 -15.98 9.32
N SER A 126 9.36 -16.34 10.60
CA SER A 126 10.44 -16.55 11.60
C SER A 126 11.51 -17.62 11.25
N GLY A 127 11.52 -18.20 10.04
CA GLY A 127 12.39 -19.31 9.64
C GLY A 127 13.61 -18.92 8.81
N GLY A 128 13.92 -17.63 8.65
CA GLY A 128 15.12 -17.18 7.94
C GLY A 128 16.15 -16.62 8.91
N ASP A 129 17.35 -17.20 8.91
CA ASP A 129 18.49 -16.92 9.80
C ASP A 129 19.12 -15.53 9.54
N SER A 130 18.30 -14.51 9.69
CA SER A 130 18.59 -13.15 9.32
C SER A 130 17.90 -12.25 10.34
N GLY A 131 18.59 -12.06 11.46
CA GLY A 131 18.13 -11.27 12.60
C GLY A 131 17.43 -9.97 12.20
N ASP A 132 16.28 -9.67 12.81
CA ASP A 132 15.47 -8.46 12.63
C ASP A 132 15.10 -8.03 11.20
N LYS A 133 15.32 -8.87 10.17
CA LYS A 133 15.28 -8.45 8.77
C LYS A 133 13.88 -8.31 8.18
N GLY A 134 13.33 -7.11 8.36
CA GLY A 134 12.59 -6.36 7.35
C GLY A 134 11.10 -6.68 7.25
N ALA A 135 10.27 -5.82 7.85
CA ALA A 135 8.84 -5.77 7.59
C ALA A 135 8.46 -4.47 6.87
N ILE A 136 7.38 -4.51 6.09
CA ILE A 136 6.82 -3.35 5.41
C ILE A 136 5.33 -3.25 5.66
N ILE A 137 4.84 -2.02 5.82
CA ILE A 137 3.41 -1.75 6.02
C ILE A 137 2.85 -1.02 4.81
N PHE A 138 1.74 -1.56 4.31
CA PHE A 138 0.91 -0.96 3.27
C PHE A 138 -0.52 -0.81 3.77
N HIS A 139 -1.21 0.23 3.30
CA HIS A 139 -2.62 0.42 3.60
C HIS A 139 -3.45 -0.27 2.52
N LYS A 140 -4.43 -1.06 2.94
CA LYS A 140 -5.46 -1.63 2.09
C LYS A 140 -6.26 -0.49 1.45
N PRO A 141 -6.39 -0.45 0.10
CA PRO A 141 -7.23 0.52 -0.58
C PRO A 141 -8.67 0.45 -0.07
N HIS A 142 -9.30 1.61 0.18
CA HIS A 142 -10.68 1.73 0.62
C HIS A 142 -11.31 2.98 -0.01
N PRO A 143 -12.58 2.97 -0.45
CA PRO A 143 -13.61 1.92 -0.27
C PRO A 143 -13.48 0.73 -1.23
N VAL A 144 -12.81 0.91 -2.37
CA VAL A 144 -12.65 -0.14 -3.37
C VAL A 144 -11.34 -0.87 -3.13
N LEU A 145 -11.39 -2.20 -3.01
CA LEU A 145 -10.21 -3.06 -2.77
C LEU A 145 -9.38 -3.30 -4.04
N LYS A 146 -9.16 -2.25 -4.84
CA LYS A 146 -8.37 -2.28 -6.06
C LYS A 146 -7.14 -1.40 -5.91
N ILE A 147 -6.02 -1.85 -6.44
CA ILE A 147 -4.78 -1.11 -6.54
C ILE A 147 -4.64 -0.68 -8.00
N ASP A 148 -4.61 0.62 -8.24
CA ASP A 148 -4.32 1.17 -9.56
C ASP A 148 -2.81 1.10 -9.89
N PRO A 149 -2.41 1.24 -11.16
CA PRO A 149 -1.00 1.15 -11.56
C PRO A 149 -0.08 2.14 -10.85
N VAL A 150 -0.54 3.38 -10.58
CA VAL A 150 0.28 4.40 -9.93
C VAL A 150 0.58 4.00 -8.49
N MET A 151 -0.44 3.54 -7.77
CA MET A 151 -0.31 3.00 -6.43
C MET A 151 0.60 1.76 -6.42
N LEU A 152 0.41 0.84 -7.35
CA LEU A 152 1.19 -0.39 -7.46
C LEU A 152 2.68 -0.10 -7.69
N HIS A 153 3.02 0.83 -8.57
CA HIS A 153 4.40 1.26 -8.78
C HIS A 153 4.99 1.96 -7.55
N GLY A 154 4.16 2.74 -6.83
CA GLY A 154 4.53 3.32 -5.54
C GLY A 154 4.91 2.26 -4.51
N MET A 155 4.13 1.18 -4.42
CA MET A 155 4.41 0.04 -3.56
C MET A 155 5.67 -0.71 -4.01
N GLY A 156 5.82 -0.94 -5.31
CA GLY A 156 7.03 -1.52 -5.93
C GLY A 156 8.30 -0.77 -5.58
N ARG A 157 8.33 0.56 -5.76
CA ARG A 157 9.48 1.38 -5.38
C ARG A 157 9.85 1.25 -3.91
N ARG A 158 8.86 1.11 -3.02
CA ARG A 158 9.14 0.85 -1.60
C ARG A 158 9.77 -0.53 -1.42
N LEU A 159 9.26 -1.56 -2.10
CA LEU A 159 9.85 -2.90 -2.06
C LEU A 159 11.27 -2.94 -2.62
N THR A 160 11.56 -2.20 -3.69
CA THR A 160 12.92 -2.00 -4.20
C THR A 160 13.83 -1.38 -3.15
N LYS A 161 13.38 -0.30 -2.50
CA LYS A 161 14.18 0.41 -1.49
C LYS A 161 14.51 -0.45 -0.28
N TRP A 162 13.54 -1.23 0.21
CA TRP A 162 13.70 -1.99 1.46
C TRP A 162 14.25 -3.39 1.28
N PHE A 163 13.99 -4.02 0.12
CA PHE A 163 14.32 -5.42 -0.13
C PHE A 163 15.13 -5.66 -1.41
N GLY A 164 15.50 -4.60 -2.15
CA GLY A 164 16.26 -4.71 -3.39
C GLY A 164 15.48 -5.33 -4.55
N TRP A 165 14.15 -5.42 -4.44
CA TRP A 165 13.32 -6.05 -5.45
C TRP A 165 13.28 -5.28 -6.76
N SER A 166 13.35 -6.02 -7.86
CA SER A 166 13.15 -5.56 -9.22
C SER A 166 12.42 -6.65 -10.02
N ARG A 167 12.18 -6.38 -11.32
CA ARG A 167 11.59 -7.37 -12.24
C ARG A 167 12.41 -8.66 -12.30
N ASP A 168 13.74 -8.54 -12.29
CA ASP A 168 14.68 -9.67 -12.38
C ASP A 168 14.87 -10.43 -11.09
N SER A 169 14.31 -9.94 -9.97
CA SER A 169 14.36 -10.66 -8.69
C SER A 169 13.50 -11.92 -8.68
N PHE A 170 12.64 -12.13 -9.68
CA PHE A 170 11.64 -13.19 -9.70
C PHE A 170 11.74 -14.08 -10.94
N ALA A 171 11.36 -15.34 -10.78
CA ALA A 171 11.20 -16.30 -11.87
C ALA A 171 9.98 -17.20 -11.61
N ALA A 172 9.29 -17.61 -12.67
CA ALA A 172 8.25 -18.66 -12.59
C ALA A 172 8.87 -20.06 -12.59
#